data_AF-A0A538K5W0-F1
#
_entry.id   AF-A0A538K5W0-F1
#
_cell.length_a   1.000
_cell.length_b   1.000
_cell.length_c   1.000
_cell.angle_alpha   90.00
_cell.angle_beta   90.00
_cell.angle_gamma   90.00
#
_symmetry.space_group_name_H-M   'P 1'
#
loop_
_entity.id
_entity.type
_entity.pdbx_description
1 polymer ?
#
loop_
_entity_poly.entity_id
_entity_poly.type
_entity_poly.pdbx_seq_one_letter_code
_entity_poly.pdbx_strand_id
1 'polypeptide(L)'
;MTASRPQFSLLGPLSVSSNGEPIALGGQKRRALLAVLLLEANQVVSRDRLIDALWGEEPPDTARNTIQVYVSQLRKLLPDDVLETAPPGYRLIVDPDTVDLFEFVRLSEEGRTALGTGDAARAAETLRAALALWRGAPLADLPWEPFAQAEIIRLEELRLAAHEDRIDADLALGRHGQLVGELEGLVTEQPLRERLRAQLMLALYRSGRQADALAVYQRARRTLHSGSSSGRSSPMTRP
;
A
#
# COMPACT_ATOMS: atom_id res chain seq x y z
N MET A 1 29.61 -20.03 1.30
CA MET A 1 29.00 -18.86 1.96
C MET A 1 27.80 -18.49 1.13
N THR A 2 26.59 -18.79 1.59
CA THR A 2 25.36 -18.40 0.90
C THR A 2 25.34 -16.87 0.88
N ALA A 3 25.37 -16.26 -0.31
CA ALA A 3 25.25 -14.80 -0.41
C ALA A 3 23.95 -14.38 0.31
N SER A 4 24.05 -13.48 1.28
CA SER A 4 22.87 -13.00 1.99
C SER A 4 21.96 -12.28 1.00
N ARG A 5 20.71 -12.72 0.94
CA ARG A 5 19.70 -12.10 0.08
C ARG A 5 19.42 -10.68 0.58
N PRO A 6 19.37 -9.68 -0.30
CA PRO A 6 18.98 -8.34 0.08
C PRO A 6 17.51 -8.32 0.50
N GLN A 7 17.18 -7.53 1.51
CA GLN A 7 15.81 -7.22 1.90
C GLN A 7 15.40 -5.88 1.29
N PHE A 8 14.18 -5.81 0.77
CA PHE A 8 13.60 -4.65 0.14
C PHE A 8 12.37 -4.20 0.90
N SER A 9 12.24 -2.89 1.08
CA SER A 9 11.10 -2.34 1.81
C SER A 9 10.47 -1.16 1.07
N LEU A 10 9.19 -1.30 0.71
CA LEU A 10 8.38 -0.32 -0.03
C LEU A 10 7.23 0.24 0.81
N LEU A 11 6.87 -0.41 1.93
CA LEU A 11 5.77 0.02 2.81
C LEU A 11 6.22 1.15 3.74
N GLY A 12 6.79 2.21 3.16
CA GLY A 12 7.49 3.30 3.80
C GLY A 12 8.43 3.98 2.79
N PRO A 13 9.43 4.76 3.25
CA PRO A 13 10.54 5.15 2.39
C PRO A 13 11.25 3.91 1.82
N LEU A 14 11.61 3.94 0.54
CA LEU A 14 12.30 2.83 -0.11
C LEU A 14 13.60 2.51 0.62
N SER A 15 13.80 1.28 1.04
CA SER A 15 15.07 0.87 1.64
C SER A 15 15.50 -0.50 1.16
N VAL A 16 16.82 -0.69 1.11
CA VAL A 16 17.44 -1.97 0.84
C VAL A 16 18.46 -2.23 1.91
N SER A 17 18.52 -3.45 2.41
CA SER A 17 19.56 -3.89 3.32
C SER A 17 20.12 -5.24 2.90
N SER A 18 21.35 -5.55 3.28
CA SER A 18 21.93 -6.89 3.16
C SER A 18 22.65 -7.21 4.46
N ASN A 19 22.43 -8.40 5.02
CA ASN A 19 22.90 -8.77 6.37
C ASN A 19 22.50 -7.76 7.47
N GLY A 20 21.36 -7.08 7.31
CA GLY A 20 20.91 -6.03 8.24
C GLY A 20 21.60 -4.67 8.04
N GLU A 21 22.59 -4.56 7.15
CA GLU A 21 23.24 -3.28 6.83
C GLU A 21 22.52 -2.55 5.69
N PRO A 22 22.19 -1.25 5.84
CA PRO A 22 21.56 -0.47 4.78
C PRO A 22 22.45 -0.28 3.56
N ILE A 23 21.87 -0.45 2.36
CA ILE A 23 22.53 -0.19 1.08
C ILE A 23 22.14 1.21 0.59
N ALA A 24 23.13 2.08 0.41
CA ALA A 24 22.93 3.45 -0.04
C ALA A 24 22.55 3.51 -1.54
N LEU A 25 21.25 3.49 -1.81
CA LEU A 25 20.71 3.58 -3.17
C LEU A 25 20.94 4.93 -3.85
N GLY A 26 21.44 5.97 -3.18
CA GLY A 26 21.76 7.28 -3.78
C GLY A 26 20.59 7.98 -4.47
N GLY A 27 20.83 8.54 -5.66
CA GLY A 27 19.92 9.51 -6.29
C GLY A 27 18.48 9.04 -6.53
N GLN A 28 17.54 9.98 -6.49
CA GLN A 28 16.10 9.75 -6.55
C GLN A 28 15.66 8.91 -7.76
N LYS A 29 16.13 9.23 -8.98
CA LYS A 29 15.76 8.45 -10.19
C LYS A 29 16.26 7.01 -10.17
N ARG A 30 17.38 6.72 -9.50
CA ARG A 30 17.87 5.35 -9.32
C ARG A 30 17.01 4.57 -8.34
N ARG A 31 16.58 5.22 -7.26
CA ARG A 31 15.60 4.68 -6.29
C ARG A 31 14.26 4.42 -6.96
N ALA A 32 13.76 5.36 -7.74
CA ALA A 32 12.55 5.23 -8.54
C ALA A 32 12.61 4.03 -9.50
N LEU A 33 13.73 3.86 -10.23
CA LEU A 33 13.92 2.72 -11.12
C LEU A 33 13.85 1.38 -10.37
N LEU A 34 14.49 1.30 -9.20
CA LEU A 34 14.42 0.10 -8.37
C LEU A 34 12.99 -0.14 -7.84
N ALA A 35 12.29 0.90 -7.41
CA ALA A 35 10.90 0.78 -6.96
C ALA A 35 9.98 0.22 -8.05
N VAL A 36 10.08 0.72 -9.29
CA VAL A 36 9.31 0.18 -10.43
C VAL A 36 9.62 -1.30 -10.66
N LEU A 37 10.90 -1.67 -10.63
CA LEU A 37 11.31 -3.08 -10.78
C LEU A 37 10.84 -3.98 -9.62
N LEU A 38 10.72 -3.45 -8.40
CA LEU A 38 10.20 -4.18 -7.25
C LEU A 38 8.69 -4.37 -7.31
N LEU A 39 7.95 -3.35 -7.77
CA LEU A 39 6.51 -3.43 -7.98
C LEU A 39 6.13 -4.47 -9.04
N GLU A 40 6.99 -4.65 -10.04
CA GLU A 40 6.89 -5.68 -11.08
C GLU A 40 7.95 -6.79 -10.90
N ALA A 41 8.30 -7.12 -9.64
CA ALA A 41 9.38 -8.07 -9.36
C ALA A 41 9.14 -9.44 -10.00
N ASN A 42 10.25 -10.10 -10.36
CA ASN A 42 10.29 -11.37 -11.08
C ASN A 42 9.65 -11.34 -12.49
N GLN A 43 9.19 -10.18 -12.97
CA GLN A 43 8.74 -9.96 -14.34
C GLN A 43 9.75 -9.13 -15.15
N VAL A 44 9.69 -9.25 -16.47
CA VAL A 44 10.50 -8.42 -17.37
C VAL A 44 9.80 -7.07 -17.57
N VAL A 45 10.42 -6.00 -17.09
CA VAL A 45 9.96 -4.62 -17.31
C VAL A 45 10.69 -4.05 -18.52
N SER A 46 9.94 -3.62 -19.53
CA SER A 46 10.52 -3.08 -20.77
C SER A 46 11.24 -1.74 -20.51
N ARG A 47 12.21 -1.38 -21.34
CA ARG A 47 12.89 -0.08 -21.24
C ARG A 47 11.91 1.08 -21.42
N ASP A 48 10.95 0.93 -22.33
CA ASP A 48 9.97 1.97 -22.62
C ASP A 48 9.05 2.18 -21.40
N ARG A 49 8.60 1.09 -20.76
CA ARG A 49 7.86 1.17 -19.49
C ARG A 49 8.65 1.85 -18.38
N LEU A 50 9.94 1.54 -18.24
CA LEU A 50 10.82 2.21 -17.26
C LEU A 50 10.99 3.69 -17.58
N ILE A 51 11.04 4.08 -18.86
CA ILE A 51 11.13 5.47 -19.27
C ILE A 51 9.83 6.20 -18.90
N ASP A 52 8.68 5.65 -19.27
CA ASP A 52 7.37 6.22 -18.96
C ASP A 52 7.16 6.36 -17.45
N ALA A 53 7.57 5.35 -16.67
CA ALA A 53 7.46 5.37 -15.22
C ALA A 53 8.31 6.48 -14.57
N LEU A 54 9.49 6.75 -15.12
CA LEU A 54 10.43 7.74 -14.56
C LEU A 54 10.21 9.16 -15.07
N TRP A 55 9.77 9.34 -16.30
CA TRP A 55 9.68 10.67 -16.93
C TRP A 55 8.27 11.05 -17.40
N GLY A 56 7.32 10.11 -17.42
CA GLY A 56 5.97 10.38 -17.90
C GLY A 56 5.97 10.82 -19.37
N GLU A 57 5.25 11.89 -19.66
CA GLU A 57 5.06 12.41 -21.02
C GLU A 57 6.27 13.18 -21.58
N GLU A 58 7.25 13.55 -20.74
CA GLU A 58 8.39 14.40 -21.12
C GLU A 58 9.75 13.69 -20.91
N PRO A 59 10.03 12.56 -21.59
CA PRO A 59 11.33 11.91 -21.48
C PRO A 59 12.43 12.70 -22.20
N PRO A 60 13.64 12.81 -21.62
CA PRO A 60 14.78 13.40 -22.33
C PRO A 60 15.25 12.48 -23.45
N ASP A 61 15.88 13.04 -24.49
CA ASP A 61 16.47 12.27 -25.60
C ASP A 61 17.46 11.20 -25.13
N THR A 62 18.09 11.43 -23.98
CA THR A 62 19.07 10.52 -23.36
C THR A 62 18.45 9.44 -22.47
N ALA A 63 17.12 9.36 -22.33
CA ALA A 63 16.44 8.49 -21.38
C ALA A 63 16.90 7.02 -21.48
N ARG A 64 16.99 6.47 -22.71
CA ARG A 64 17.46 5.10 -22.95
C ARG A 64 18.86 4.84 -22.38
N ASN A 65 19.79 5.78 -22.58
CA ASN A 65 21.16 5.68 -22.07
C ASN A 65 21.19 5.86 -20.55
N THR A 66 20.38 6.78 -20.03
CA THR A 66 20.26 7.04 -18.59
C THR A 66 19.75 5.82 -17.82
N ILE A 67 18.78 5.07 -18.37
CA ILE A 67 18.34 3.78 -17.80
C ILE A 67 19.51 2.80 -17.66
N GLN A 68 20.33 2.65 -18.70
CA GLN A 68 21.49 1.74 -18.66
C GLN A 68 22.49 2.16 -17.58
N VAL A 69 22.73 3.46 -17.41
CA VAL A 69 23.59 4.00 -16.35
C VAL A 69 23.04 3.65 -14.97
N TYR A 70 21.73 3.86 -14.73
CA TYR A 70 21.10 3.53 -13.46
C TYR A 70 21.13 2.03 -13.15
N VAL A 71 20.88 1.18 -14.15
CA VAL A 71 20.99 -0.28 -14.01
C VAL A 71 22.43 -0.70 -13.69
N SER A 72 23.43 -0.13 -14.38
CA SER A 72 24.84 -0.38 -14.08
C SER A 72 25.21 0.02 -12.65
N GLN A 73 24.70 1.15 -12.18
CA GLN A 73 24.92 1.60 -10.81
C GLN A 73 24.22 0.72 -9.77
N LEU A 74 23.00 0.25 -10.03
CA LEU A 74 22.30 -0.68 -9.14
C LEU A 74 23.01 -2.03 -9.06
N ARG A 75 23.51 -2.57 -10.18
CA ARG A 75 24.32 -3.80 -10.19
C ARG A 75 25.59 -3.72 -9.35
N LYS A 76 26.16 -2.54 -9.17
CA LYS A 76 27.31 -2.34 -8.28
C LYS A 76 26.92 -2.36 -6.80
N LEU A 77 25.65 -2.17 -6.48
CA LEU A 77 25.11 -2.08 -5.12
C LEU A 77 24.39 -3.36 -4.68
N LEU A 78 23.87 -4.13 -5.63
CA LEU A 78 23.11 -5.36 -5.40
C LEU A 78 23.98 -6.59 -5.76
N PRO A 79 23.66 -7.78 -5.24
CA PRO A 79 24.30 -9.01 -5.72
C PRO A 79 24.10 -9.23 -7.22
N ASP A 80 25.09 -9.89 -7.86
CA ASP A 80 25.19 -9.99 -9.32
C ASP A 80 24.00 -10.70 -10.00
N ASP A 81 23.27 -11.55 -9.29
CA ASP A 81 22.15 -12.36 -9.79
C ASP A 81 20.77 -11.70 -9.60
N VAL A 82 20.70 -10.55 -8.92
CA VAL A 82 19.43 -9.91 -8.58
C VAL A 82 18.88 -9.05 -9.71
N LEU A 83 19.72 -8.46 -10.56
CA LEU A 83 19.27 -7.55 -11.63
C LEU A 83 19.81 -7.96 -13.01
N GLU A 84 18.99 -8.69 -13.76
CA GLU A 84 19.36 -9.21 -15.07
C GLU A 84 18.84 -8.36 -16.23
N THR A 85 19.55 -8.42 -17.36
CA THR A 85 19.08 -7.87 -18.63
C THR A 85 18.29 -8.97 -19.33
N ALA A 86 16.99 -8.75 -19.52
CA ALA A 86 16.09 -9.69 -20.17
C ALA A 86 15.31 -8.95 -21.26
N PRO A 87 15.56 -9.19 -22.56
CA PRO A 87 14.88 -8.49 -23.63
C PRO A 87 13.34 -8.55 -23.48
N PRO A 88 12.61 -7.42 -23.65
CA PRO A 88 13.08 -6.12 -24.14
C PRO A 88 13.61 -5.15 -23.06
N GLY A 89 13.84 -5.57 -21.82
CA GLY A 89 14.29 -4.69 -20.74
C GLY A 89 15.08 -5.39 -19.64
N TYR A 90 14.58 -5.31 -18.40
CA TYR A 90 15.26 -5.78 -17.20
C TYR A 90 14.30 -6.53 -16.29
N ARG A 91 14.83 -7.48 -15.53
CA ARG A 91 14.09 -8.22 -14.51
C ARG A 91 14.86 -8.17 -13.20
N LEU A 92 14.14 -7.87 -12.13
CA LEU A 92 14.65 -7.96 -10.77
C LEU A 92 14.22 -9.29 -10.17
N ILE A 93 15.19 -10.17 -9.90
CA ILE A 93 14.99 -11.49 -9.33
C ILE A 93 15.08 -11.36 -7.82
N VAL A 94 13.96 -11.59 -7.14
CA VAL A 94 13.87 -11.52 -5.68
C VAL A 94 13.03 -12.67 -5.16
N ASP A 95 13.41 -13.15 -3.99
CA ASP A 95 12.54 -14.01 -3.20
C ASP A 95 11.38 -13.16 -2.67
N PRO A 96 10.11 -13.54 -2.89
CA PRO A 96 8.97 -12.78 -2.39
C PRO A 96 9.03 -12.49 -0.89
N ASP A 97 9.61 -13.40 -0.09
CA ASP A 97 9.75 -13.23 1.37
C ASP A 97 10.82 -12.18 1.75
N THR A 98 11.58 -11.65 0.78
CA THR A 98 12.54 -10.57 1.00
C THR A 98 11.99 -9.19 0.68
N VAL A 99 10.72 -9.09 0.28
CA VAL A 99 10.05 -7.83 -0.06
C VAL A 99 8.83 -7.65 0.86
N ASP A 100 8.87 -6.61 1.71
CA ASP A 100 7.81 -6.33 2.70
C ASP A 100 6.40 -6.26 2.09
N LEU A 101 6.28 -5.74 0.87
CA LEU A 101 5.03 -5.67 0.13
C LEU A 101 4.42 -7.05 -0.14
N PHE A 102 5.22 -8.02 -0.58
CA PHE A 102 4.71 -9.36 -0.90
C PHE A 102 4.38 -10.14 0.37
N GLU A 103 5.19 -9.98 1.42
CA GLU A 103 4.88 -10.52 2.73
C GLU A 103 3.56 -9.94 3.28
N PHE A 104 3.36 -8.63 3.18
CA PHE A 104 2.13 -7.96 3.58
C PHE A 104 0.89 -8.49 2.84
N VAL A 105 0.98 -8.64 1.51
CA VAL A 105 -0.12 -9.17 0.69
C VAL A 105 -0.44 -10.61 1.12
N ARG A 106 0.57 -11.47 1.25
CA ARG A 106 0.41 -12.86 1.68
C ARG A 106 -0.26 -12.96 3.06
N LEU A 107 0.26 -12.22 4.06
CA LEU A 107 -0.30 -12.21 5.41
C LEU A 107 -1.72 -11.65 5.44
N SER A 108 -2.02 -10.65 4.60
CA SER A 108 -3.39 -10.09 4.48
C SER A 108 -4.37 -11.13 3.94
N GLU A 109 -3.98 -11.91 2.93
CA GLU A 109 -4.80 -12.99 2.37
C GLU A 109 -4.99 -14.16 3.34
N GLU A 110 -3.93 -14.55 4.05
CA GLU A 110 -3.99 -15.58 5.09
C GLU A 110 -4.92 -15.17 6.24
N GLY A 111 -4.80 -13.92 6.70
CA GLY A 111 -5.67 -13.36 7.73
C GLY A 111 -7.13 -13.31 7.30
N ARG A 112 -7.41 -12.88 6.07
CA ARG A 112 -8.77 -12.89 5.50
C ARG A 112 -9.33 -14.30 5.37
N THR A 113 -8.52 -15.25 4.95
CA THR A 113 -8.90 -16.67 4.86
C THR A 113 -9.25 -17.22 6.25
N ALA A 114 -8.40 -16.97 7.25
CA ALA A 114 -8.64 -17.38 8.62
C ALA A 114 -9.97 -16.81 9.15
N LEU A 115 -10.23 -15.53 8.90
CA LEU A 115 -11.49 -14.86 9.27
C LEU A 115 -12.70 -15.53 8.59
N GLY A 116 -12.61 -15.82 7.29
CA GLY A 116 -13.66 -16.50 6.52
C GLY A 116 -13.95 -17.92 7.02
N THR A 117 -12.97 -18.60 7.62
CA THR A 117 -13.13 -19.92 8.25
C THR A 117 -13.56 -19.87 9.72
N GLY A 118 -13.75 -18.67 10.28
CA GLY A 118 -14.18 -18.46 11.67
C GLY A 118 -13.05 -18.44 12.70
N ASP A 119 -11.78 -18.58 12.28
CA ASP A 119 -10.63 -18.46 13.18
C ASP A 119 -10.22 -17.00 13.37
N ALA A 120 -11.04 -16.28 14.13
CA ALA A 120 -10.84 -14.86 14.41
C ALA A 120 -9.53 -14.58 15.17
N ALA A 121 -9.07 -15.53 16.00
CA ALA A 121 -7.84 -15.37 16.78
C ALA A 121 -6.62 -15.33 15.85
N ARG A 122 -6.50 -16.33 14.97
CA ARG A 122 -5.45 -16.37 13.96
C ARG A 122 -5.53 -15.17 13.01
N ALA A 123 -6.73 -14.85 12.53
CA ALA A 123 -6.93 -13.70 11.63
C ALA A 123 -6.39 -12.40 12.24
N ALA A 124 -6.73 -12.12 13.50
CA ALA A 124 -6.30 -10.92 14.19
C ALA A 124 -4.77 -10.88 14.39
N GLU A 125 -4.14 -12.02 14.72
CA GLU A 125 -2.68 -12.10 14.87
C GLU A 125 -1.96 -11.89 13.53
N THR A 126 -2.36 -12.62 12.48
CA THR A 126 -1.76 -12.55 11.15
C THR A 126 -1.90 -11.15 10.55
N LEU A 127 -3.07 -10.51 10.66
CA LEU A 127 -3.28 -9.17 10.10
C LEU A 127 -2.54 -8.08 10.88
N ARG A 128 -2.34 -8.24 12.20
CA ARG A 128 -1.44 -7.35 12.96
C ARG A 128 0.00 -7.47 12.48
N ALA A 129 0.48 -8.70 12.25
CA ALA A 129 1.82 -8.92 11.71
C ALA A 129 1.96 -8.27 10.33
N ALA A 130 0.95 -8.40 9.46
CA ALA A 130 0.91 -7.73 8.16
C ALA A 130 1.02 -6.20 8.31
N LEU A 131 0.17 -5.60 9.15
CA LEU A 131 0.14 -4.15 9.36
C LEU A 131 1.42 -3.60 10.01
N ALA A 132 2.14 -4.42 10.80
CA ALA A 132 3.40 -4.03 11.42
C ALA A 132 4.57 -3.88 10.43
N LEU A 133 4.44 -4.40 9.20
CA LEU A 133 5.43 -4.20 8.13
C LEU A 133 5.46 -2.75 7.62
N TRP A 134 4.38 -1.99 7.85
CA TRP A 134 4.27 -0.61 7.43
C TRP A 134 5.09 0.32 8.33
N ARG A 135 6.05 1.02 7.72
CA ARG A 135 6.96 1.99 8.36
C ARG A 135 6.58 3.45 8.10
N GLY A 136 5.49 3.70 7.37
CA GLY A 136 5.01 5.03 7.03
C GLY A 136 4.09 5.02 5.81
N ALA A 137 3.99 6.18 5.14
CA ALA A 137 3.37 6.26 3.82
C ALA A 137 4.20 5.44 2.81
N PRO A 138 3.57 4.67 1.91
CA PRO A 138 4.29 3.88 0.93
C PRO A 138 5.03 4.82 -0.03
N LEU A 139 6.26 4.43 -0.44
CA LEU A 139 7.09 5.23 -1.35
C LEU A 139 7.26 6.70 -0.92
N ALA A 140 7.33 6.96 0.39
CA ALA A 140 7.34 8.33 0.95
C ALA A 140 8.48 9.24 0.46
N ASP A 141 9.55 8.67 -0.10
CA ASP A 141 10.68 9.39 -0.68
C ASP A 141 10.57 9.59 -2.20
N LEU A 142 9.54 9.03 -2.83
CA LEU A 142 9.26 9.09 -4.27
C LEU A 142 7.83 9.60 -4.60
N PRO A 143 7.16 10.44 -3.79
CA PRO A 143 5.73 10.74 -3.97
C PRO A 143 5.43 11.49 -5.27
N TRP A 144 6.42 12.16 -5.85
CA TRP A 144 6.29 12.98 -7.06
C TRP A 144 6.75 12.28 -8.34
N GLU A 145 7.19 11.02 -8.26
CA GLU A 145 7.56 10.27 -9.46
C GLU A 145 6.30 9.90 -10.27
N PRO A 146 6.33 9.94 -11.62
CA PRO A 146 5.13 9.75 -12.44
C PRO A 146 4.36 8.45 -12.16
N PHE A 147 5.07 7.36 -11.86
CA PHE A 147 4.45 6.08 -11.52
C PHE A 147 3.84 6.02 -10.11
N ALA A 148 4.32 6.87 -9.18
CA ALA A 148 4.14 6.64 -7.75
C ALA A 148 2.70 6.87 -7.29
N GLN A 149 1.99 7.86 -7.81
CA GLN A 149 0.67 8.23 -7.29
C GLN A 149 -0.36 7.08 -7.40
N ALA A 150 -0.39 6.37 -8.52
CA ALA A 150 -1.30 5.24 -8.71
C ALA A 150 -0.96 4.08 -7.75
N GLU A 151 0.33 3.82 -7.55
CA GLU A 151 0.80 2.77 -6.65
C GLU A 151 0.58 3.12 -5.18
N ILE A 152 0.81 4.37 -4.78
CA ILE A 152 0.52 4.86 -3.43
C ILE A 152 -0.96 4.63 -3.11
N ILE A 153 -1.86 5.06 -3.99
CA ILE A 153 -3.31 4.83 -3.83
C ILE A 153 -3.61 3.34 -3.68
N ARG A 154 -3.09 2.51 -4.59
CA ARG A 154 -3.32 1.06 -4.56
C ARG A 154 -2.82 0.43 -3.25
N LEU A 155 -1.66 0.85 -2.76
CA LEU A 155 -1.06 0.34 -1.54
C LEU A 155 -1.83 0.79 -0.29
N GLU A 156 -2.25 2.05 -0.23
CA GLU A 156 -3.08 2.59 0.85
C GLU A 156 -4.44 1.88 0.91
N GLU A 157 -5.05 1.56 -0.24
CA GLU A 157 -6.26 0.76 -0.33
C GLU A 157 -6.07 -0.66 0.25
N LEU A 158 -4.97 -1.32 -0.07
CA LEU A 158 -4.65 -2.63 0.51
C LEU A 158 -4.45 -2.55 2.03
N ARG A 159 -3.74 -1.52 2.50
CA ARG A 159 -3.56 -1.26 3.94
C ARG A 159 -4.90 -1.10 4.64
N LEU A 160 -5.79 -0.30 4.06
CA LEU A 160 -7.10 -0.01 4.63
C LEU A 160 -7.96 -1.27 4.70
N ALA A 161 -7.97 -2.09 3.65
CA ALA A 161 -8.65 -3.37 3.64
C ALA A 161 -8.13 -4.32 4.74
N ALA A 162 -6.81 -4.38 4.96
CA ALA A 162 -6.22 -5.15 6.04
C ALA A 162 -6.61 -4.63 7.44
N HIS A 163 -6.71 -3.30 7.61
CA HIS A 163 -7.25 -2.71 8.85
C HIS A 163 -8.70 -3.14 9.10
N GLU A 164 -9.55 -3.06 8.08
CA GLU A 164 -10.96 -3.47 8.16
C GLU A 164 -11.09 -4.96 8.50
N ASP A 165 -10.35 -5.85 7.84
CA ASP A 165 -10.36 -7.30 8.11
C ASP A 165 -9.91 -7.59 9.55
N ARG A 166 -8.89 -6.87 10.05
CA ARG A 166 -8.38 -7.04 11.42
C ARG A 166 -9.39 -6.54 12.45
N ILE A 167 -10.09 -5.44 12.15
CA ILE A 167 -11.16 -4.93 13.00
C ILE A 167 -12.30 -5.94 13.10
N ASP A 168 -12.70 -6.57 12.00
CA ASP A 168 -13.72 -7.62 12.03
C ASP A 168 -13.30 -8.81 12.89
N ALA A 169 -12.02 -9.23 12.80
CA ALA A 169 -11.47 -10.26 13.66
C ALA A 169 -11.51 -9.87 15.14
N ASP A 170 -11.09 -8.65 15.49
CA ASP A 170 -11.13 -8.17 16.89
C ASP A 170 -12.57 -7.97 17.41
N LEU A 171 -13.51 -7.60 16.54
CA LEU A 171 -14.94 -7.59 16.86
C LEU A 171 -15.47 -9.00 17.08
N ALA A 172 -15.03 -10.01 16.32
CA ALA A 172 -15.44 -11.39 16.58
C ALA A 172 -14.89 -11.93 17.92
N LEU A 173 -13.74 -11.43 18.37
CA LEU A 173 -13.12 -11.77 19.66
C LEU A 173 -13.68 -10.99 20.86
N GLY A 174 -14.70 -10.16 20.69
CA GLY A 174 -15.32 -9.41 21.79
C GLY A 174 -14.57 -8.13 22.20
N ARG A 175 -13.56 -7.68 21.45
CA ARG A 175 -12.66 -6.57 21.83
C ARG A 175 -13.21 -5.18 21.48
N HIS A 176 -14.53 -5.03 21.49
CA HIS A 176 -15.24 -3.88 20.93
C HIS A 176 -14.82 -2.53 21.54
N GLY A 177 -14.70 -2.46 22.87
CA GLY A 177 -14.40 -1.22 23.57
C GLY A 177 -13.02 -0.65 23.23
N GLN A 178 -12.05 -1.52 22.93
CA GLN A 178 -10.69 -1.12 22.56
C GLN A 178 -10.60 -0.54 21.15
N LEU A 179 -11.57 -0.88 20.28
CA LEU A 179 -11.57 -0.47 18.87
C LEU A 179 -12.22 0.90 18.63
N VAL A 180 -13.02 1.42 19.57
CA VAL A 180 -13.82 2.62 19.33
C VAL A 180 -12.96 3.84 18.95
N GLY A 181 -11.91 4.13 19.72
CA GLY A 181 -11.05 5.29 19.44
C GLY A 181 -10.32 5.19 18.09
N GLU A 182 -9.86 3.99 17.74
CA GLU A 182 -9.24 3.74 16.43
C GLU A 182 -10.25 3.92 15.28
N LEU A 183 -11.44 3.34 15.43
CA LEU A 183 -12.52 3.44 14.44
C LEU A 183 -13.02 4.87 14.25
N GLU A 184 -13.07 5.69 15.32
CA GLU A 184 -13.40 7.12 15.23
C GLU A 184 -12.37 7.88 14.38
N GLY A 185 -11.07 7.58 14.55
CA GLY A 185 -10.00 8.14 13.71
C GLY A 185 -10.14 7.73 12.25
N LEU A 186 -10.25 6.42 11.98
CA LEU A 186 -10.38 5.88 10.62
C LEU A 186 -11.63 6.39 9.89
N VAL A 187 -12.77 6.53 10.58
CA VAL A 187 -14.00 7.10 9.97
C VAL A 187 -13.86 8.59 9.69
N THR A 188 -13.05 9.31 10.47
CA THR A 188 -12.78 10.74 10.22
C THR A 188 -11.89 10.91 9.00
N GLU A 189 -10.86 10.08 8.85
CA GLU A 189 -9.96 10.07 7.70
C GLU A 189 -10.63 9.55 6.42
N GLN A 190 -11.47 8.53 6.56
CA GLN A 190 -12.12 7.83 5.45
C GLN A 190 -13.64 7.96 5.56
N PRO A 191 -14.19 9.18 5.43
CA PRO A 191 -15.59 9.41 5.70
C PRO A 191 -16.46 8.56 4.79
N LEU A 192 -16.12 8.30 3.53
CA LEU A 192 -17.00 7.58 2.60
C LEU A 192 -16.94 6.04 2.73
N ARG A 193 -16.12 5.47 3.62
CA ARG A 193 -16.02 4.01 3.83
C ARG A 193 -17.17 3.51 4.70
N GLU A 194 -18.12 2.82 4.07
CA GLU A 194 -19.29 2.28 4.76
C GLU A 194 -18.94 1.18 5.76
N ARG A 195 -17.95 0.33 5.46
CA ARG A 195 -17.52 -0.77 6.33
C ARG A 195 -16.95 -0.26 7.66
N LEU A 196 -16.04 0.71 7.64
CA LEU A 196 -15.51 1.34 8.86
C LEU A 196 -16.61 1.96 9.72
N ARG A 197 -17.60 2.63 9.10
CA ARG A 197 -18.76 3.17 9.83
C ARG A 197 -19.61 2.08 10.47
N ALA A 198 -19.88 1.00 9.74
CA ALA A 198 -20.62 -0.14 10.26
C ALA A 198 -19.89 -0.80 11.43
N GLN A 199 -18.57 -0.95 11.31
CA GLN A 199 -17.70 -1.46 12.39
C GLN A 199 -17.72 -0.54 13.61
N LEU A 200 -17.65 0.78 13.43
CA LEU A 200 -17.77 1.76 14.53
C LEU A 200 -19.13 1.66 15.24
N MET A 201 -20.22 1.60 14.47
CA MET A 201 -21.56 1.43 15.01
C MET A 201 -21.68 0.13 15.81
N LEU A 202 -21.14 -0.98 15.29
CA LEU A 202 -21.16 -2.28 15.95
C LEU A 202 -20.33 -2.27 17.23
N ALA A 203 -19.14 -1.65 17.20
CA ALA A 203 -18.27 -1.52 18.36
C ALA A 203 -18.94 -0.71 19.49
N LEU A 204 -19.55 0.43 19.15
CA LEU A 204 -20.29 1.27 20.08
C LEU A 204 -21.50 0.54 20.67
N TYR A 205 -22.29 -0.12 19.82
CA TYR A 205 -23.48 -0.87 20.25
C TYR A 205 -23.12 -1.99 21.23
N ARG A 206 -22.12 -2.82 20.89
CA ARG A 206 -21.67 -3.94 21.75
C ARG A 206 -20.93 -3.48 23.00
N SER A 207 -20.52 -2.21 23.06
CA SER A 207 -19.95 -1.57 24.26
C SER A 207 -21.00 -0.86 25.12
N GLY A 208 -22.30 -1.03 24.84
CA GLY A 208 -23.40 -0.40 25.59
C GLY A 208 -23.64 1.07 25.23
N ARG A 209 -22.93 1.63 24.25
CA ARG A 209 -23.02 3.03 23.80
C ARG A 209 -24.02 3.19 22.65
N GLN A 210 -25.26 2.73 22.87
CA GLN A 210 -26.29 2.69 21.81
C GLN A 210 -26.64 4.06 21.23
N ALA A 211 -26.70 5.11 22.07
CA ALA A 211 -26.96 6.48 21.62
C ALA A 211 -25.89 6.97 20.63
N ASP A 212 -24.62 6.67 20.91
CA ASP A 212 -23.50 7.04 20.04
C ASP A 212 -23.53 6.27 18.72
N ALA A 213 -23.86 4.97 18.76
CA ALA A 213 -24.04 4.17 17.54
C ALA A 213 -25.14 4.75 16.62
N LEU A 214 -26.25 5.22 17.21
CA LEU A 214 -27.32 5.90 16.46
C LEU A 214 -26.85 7.24 15.89
N ALA A 215 -26.06 8.01 16.64
CA ALA A 215 -25.49 9.28 16.16
C ALA A 215 -24.57 9.07 14.94
N VAL A 216 -23.75 8.01 14.93
CA VAL A 216 -22.91 7.63 13.78
C VAL A 216 -23.77 7.34 12.55
N TYR A 217 -24.84 6.55 12.68
CA TYR A 217 -25.77 6.28 11.58
C TYR A 217 -26.40 7.56 11.00
N GLN A 218 -26.88 8.45 11.88
CA GLN A 218 -27.49 9.71 11.46
C GLN A 218 -26.49 10.64 10.75
N ARG A 219 -25.22 10.65 11.16
CA ARG A 219 -24.15 11.41 10.50
C ARG A 219 -23.80 10.83 9.13
N ALA A 220 -23.72 9.50 9.01
CA ALA A 220 -23.48 8.81 7.76
C ALA A 220 -24.58 9.13 6.74
N ARG A 221 -25.85 9.03 7.14
CA ARG A 221 -27.00 9.35 6.28
C ARG A 221 -26.95 10.78 5.75
N ARG A 222 -26.62 11.77 6.59
CA ARG A 222 -26.45 13.17 6.16
C ARG A 222 -25.33 13.33 5.14
N THR A 223 -24.16 12.74 5.40
CA THR A 223 -22.99 12.83 4.51
C THR A 223 -23.28 12.28 3.12
N LEU A 224 -24.01 11.14 3.04
CA LEU A 224 -24.40 10.54 1.76
C LEU A 224 -25.45 11.37 1.00
N HIS A 225 -26.37 12.05 1.71
CA HIS A 225 -27.35 12.95 1.08
C HIS A 225 -26.71 14.28 0.62
N SER A 226 -25.65 14.75 1.28
CA SER A 226 -24.93 15.97 0.89
C SER A 226 -23.91 15.75 -0.24
N GLY A 227 -23.34 14.54 -0.35
CA GLY A 227 -22.41 14.19 -1.44
C GLY A 227 -23.09 13.79 -2.76
N SER A 228 -24.41 13.57 -2.74
CA SER A 228 -25.22 13.23 -3.92
C SER A 228 -25.89 14.46 -4.58
N SER A 229 -25.77 15.65 -3.99
CA SER A 229 -26.37 16.89 -4.50
C SER A 229 -25.41 17.81 -5.29
N SER A 230 -24.14 17.43 -5.50
CA SER A 230 -23.19 18.17 -6.34
C SER A 230 -23.27 17.86 -7.84
N GLY A 231 -24.45 17.44 -8.32
CA GLY A 231 -24.65 17.09 -9.72
C GLY A 231 -26.11 17.10 -10.15
N ARG A 232 -26.78 18.26 -10.07
CA ARG A 232 -27.89 18.63 -10.98
C ARG A 232 -28.36 20.08 -10.77
N SER A 233 -28.41 20.80 -11.90
CA SER A 233 -29.29 21.94 -12.20
C SER A 233 -28.80 23.34 -11.82
N SER A 234 -27.98 23.94 -12.69
CA SER A 234 -28.11 25.38 -13.00
C SER A 234 -29.24 25.56 -14.01
N PRO A 235 -30.27 26.39 -13.77
CA PRO A 235 -31.16 26.80 -14.83
C PRO A 235 -30.45 27.86 -15.67
N MET A 236 -30.21 27.57 -16.96
CA MET A 236 -29.90 28.58 -17.96
C MET A 236 -31.12 29.49 -18.11
N THR A 237 -31.08 30.67 -17.51
CA THR A 237 -31.91 31.79 -17.93
C THR A 237 -31.26 32.38 -19.17
N ARG A 238 -31.87 32.18 -20.34
CA ARG A 238 -31.56 32.93 -21.57
C ARG A 238 -32.22 34.32 -21.49
N PRO A 239 -31.60 35.38 -22.02
CA PRO A 239 -32.34 36.52 -22.55
C PRO A 239 -33.01 36.18 -23.89
#